data_AF-A0A1I6HPN0-F1
#
_entry.id   AF-A0A1I6HPN0-F1
#
_cell.length_a   1.000
_cell.length_b   1.000
_cell.length_c   1.000
_cell.angle_alpha   90.00
_cell.angle_beta   90.00
_cell.angle_gamma   90.00
#
_symmetry.space_group_name_H-M   'P 1'
#
loop_
_entity.id
_entity.type
_entity.pdbx_description
1 polymer ?
#
loop_
_entity_poly.entity_id
_entity_poly.type
_entity_poly.pdbx_seq_one_letter_code
_entity_poly.pdbx_strand_id
1 'polypeptide(L)'
;MSLHQHLTDQVERLEQLQTLLEQEQRLLGDGQIDGEKLQSIAEQKHTIQQAIEASETKRHTAQQKLGFSDDAAGARLAAEQAGCSDIWQHLLERTQRIAQLNTLNGELIQHRLHHNQQMLNILRDAAGTGSAAMYGADGSQGTTPQRLNSKA
;
A
#
# COMPACT_ATOMS: atom_id res chain seq x y z
N MET A 1 30.64 1.85 -18.87
CA MET A 1 30.15 0.93 -17.82
C MET A 1 29.75 -0.36 -18.49
N SER A 2 30.16 -1.52 -17.96
CA SER A 2 29.76 -2.83 -18.51
C SER A 2 28.31 -3.16 -18.12
N LEU A 3 27.62 -3.96 -18.94
CA LEU A 3 26.26 -4.43 -18.64
C LEU A 3 26.20 -5.15 -17.28
N HIS A 4 27.25 -5.92 -16.98
CA HIS A 4 27.43 -6.61 -15.71
C HIS A 4 27.35 -5.67 -14.51
N GLN A 5 28.09 -4.55 -14.53
CA GLN A 5 28.06 -3.55 -13.46
C GLN A 5 26.65 -2.98 -13.27
N HIS A 6 25.94 -2.73 -14.38
CA HIS A 6 24.60 -2.19 -14.34
C HIS A 6 23.58 -3.16 -13.73
N LEU A 7 23.69 -4.45 -14.06
CA LEU A 7 22.81 -5.47 -13.50
C LEU A 7 23.11 -5.71 -12.01
N THR A 8 24.38 -5.67 -11.59
CA THR A 8 24.75 -5.77 -10.17
C THR A 8 24.18 -4.59 -9.37
N ASP A 9 24.34 -3.36 -9.87
CA ASP A 9 23.77 -2.17 -9.23
C ASP A 9 22.24 -2.24 -9.12
N GLN A 10 21.57 -2.84 -10.12
CA GLN A 10 20.12 -3.06 -10.07
C GLN A 10 19.74 -4.09 -8.99
N VAL A 11 20.47 -5.20 -8.88
CA VAL A 11 20.23 -6.22 -7.85
C VAL A 11 20.35 -5.60 -6.46
N GLU A 12 21.41 -4.85 -6.16
CA GLU A 12 21.59 -4.18 -4.86
C GLU A 12 20.42 -3.26 -4.49
N ARG A 13 19.91 -2.50 -5.47
CA ARG A 13 18.75 -1.61 -5.27
C ARG A 13 17.47 -2.40 -4.98
N LEU A 14 17.29 -3.55 -5.63
CA LEU A 14 16.18 -4.45 -5.33
C LEU A 14 16.30 -5.02 -3.91
N GLU A 15 17.51 -5.33 -3.41
CA GLU A 15 17.68 -5.79 -2.04
C GLU A 15 17.34 -4.72 -1.00
N GLN A 16 17.74 -3.48 -1.26
CA GLN A 16 17.38 -2.33 -0.43
C GLN A 16 15.86 -2.12 -0.41
N LEU A 17 15.22 -2.19 -1.57
CA LEU A 17 13.77 -2.07 -1.68
C LEU A 17 13.05 -3.19 -0.91
N GLN A 18 13.53 -4.43 -1.02
CA GLN A 18 12.99 -5.55 -0.27
C GLN A 18 13.07 -5.32 1.24
N THR A 19 14.22 -4.85 1.72
CA THR A 19 14.41 -4.55 3.15
C THR A 19 13.43 -3.49 3.65
N LEU A 20 13.18 -2.45 2.86
CA LEU A 20 12.20 -1.41 3.19
C LEU A 20 10.76 -1.95 3.18
N LEU A 21 10.40 -2.81 2.23
CA LEU A 21 9.09 -3.45 2.20
C LEU A 21 8.85 -4.36 3.41
N GLU A 22 9.87 -5.08 3.87
CA GLU A 22 9.80 -5.90 5.09
C GLU A 22 9.66 -5.04 6.35
N GLN A 23 10.34 -3.88 6.41
CA GLN A 23 10.19 -2.92 7.49
C GLN A 23 8.79 -2.27 7.49
N GLU A 24 8.28 -1.89 6.32
CA GLU A 24 6.91 -1.41 6.11
C GLU A 24 5.90 -2.45 6.62
N GLN A 25 6.07 -3.73 6.24
CA GLN A 25 5.20 -4.81 6.68
C GLN A 25 5.19 -4.98 8.20
N ARG A 26 6.36 -4.87 8.86
CA ARG A 26 6.45 -4.96 10.32
C ARG A 26 5.79 -3.78 11.02
N LEU A 27 6.05 -2.56 10.55
CA LEU A 27 5.44 -1.34 11.12
C LEU A 27 3.92 -1.30 10.90
N LEU A 28 3.47 -1.77 9.75
CA LEU A 28 2.04 -1.96 9.51
C LEU A 28 1.50 -3.18 10.24
N GLY A 29 2.30 -4.14 10.67
CA GLY A 29 1.89 -5.28 11.50
C GLY A 29 1.69 -4.90 12.97
N ASP A 30 2.52 -3.99 13.47
CA ASP A 30 2.49 -3.53 14.86
C ASP A 30 1.21 -2.72 15.19
N GLY A 31 0.76 -2.84 16.44
CA GLY A 31 -0.49 -2.22 16.92
C GLY A 31 -0.43 -0.70 17.07
N GLN A 32 0.77 -0.11 17.13
CA GLN A 32 0.98 1.34 17.14
C GLN A 32 1.64 1.78 15.84
N ILE A 33 0.86 2.43 14.97
CA ILE A 33 1.35 2.95 13.70
C ILE A 33 2.12 4.24 13.95
N ASP A 34 3.41 4.21 13.66
CA ASP A 34 4.26 5.39 13.59
C ASP A 34 4.12 6.02 12.19
N GLY A 35 3.25 7.04 12.09
CA GLY A 35 2.94 7.70 10.83
C GLY A 35 4.14 8.41 10.19
N GLU A 36 5.05 8.96 11.00
CA GLU A 36 6.26 9.61 10.50
C GLU A 36 7.24 8.59 9.90
N LYS A 37 7.40 7.42 10.54
CA LYS A 37 8.21 6.33 9.97
C LYS A 37 7.62 5.76 8.68
N LEU A 38 6.30 5.59 8.60
CA LEU A 38 5.66 5.14 7.37
C LEU A 38 5.84 6.15 6.23
N GLN A 39 5.71 7.44 6.52
CA GLN A 39 5.95 8.48 5.53
C GLN A 39 7.40 8.47 5.04
N SER A 40 8.38 8.34 5.94
CA SER A 40 9.79 8.23 5.56
C SER A 40 10.07 7.00 4.70
N ILE A 41 9.45 5.85 5.00
CA ILE A 41 9.59 4.63 4.20
C ILE A 41 8.95 4.80 2.81
N ALA A 42 7.79 5.46 2.74
CA ALA A 42 7.12 5.74 1.47
C ALA A 42 7.98 6.64 0.56
N GLU A 43 8.61 7.68 1.13
CA GLU A 43 9.53 8.56 0.41
C GLU A 43 10.76 7.81 -0.12
N GLN A 44 11.40 7.00 0.73
CA GLN A 44 12.56 6.17 0.33
C GLN A 44 12.19 5.17 -0.77
N LYS A 45 11.04 4.51 -0.65
CA LYS A 45 10.49 3.59 -1.66
C LYS A 45 10.25 4.30 -2.99
N HIS A 46 9.73 5.53 -2.97
CA HIS A 46 9.54 6.33 -4.17
C HIS A 46 10.87 6.66 -4.87
N THR A 47 11.89 7.09 -4.12
CA THR A 47 13.22 7.36 -4.68
C THR A 47 13.84 6.12 -5.33
N ILE A 48 13.71 4.94 -4.70
CA ILE A 48 14.26 3.70 -5.25
C ILE A 48 13.50 3.26 -6.51
N GLN A 49 12.16 3.40 -6.52
CA GLN A 49 11.35 3.11 -7.71
C GLN A 49 11.74 3.97 -8.91
N GLN A 50 11.92 5.28 -8.71
CA GLN A 50 12.39 6.17 -9.76
C GLN A 50 13.77 5.76 -10.30
N ALA A 51 14.68 5.33 -9.42
CA ALA A 51 16.00 4.86 -9.82
C ALA A 51 15.94 3.56 -10.64
N ILE A 52 15.04 2.63 -10.28
CA ILE A 52 14.79 1.40 -11.02
C ILE A 52 14.21 1.72 -12.40
N GLU A 53 13.20 2.58 -12.49
CA GLU A 53 12.56 2.96 -13.74
C GLU A 53 13.53 3.66 -14.71
N ALA A 54 14.38 4.54 -14.18
CA ALA A 54 15.45 5.17 -14.96
C ALA A 54 16.49 4.15 -15.46
N SER A 55 16.78 3.13 -14.67
CA SER A 55 17.71 2.05 -15.05
C SER A 55 17.10 1.14 -16.12
N GLU A 56 15.83 0.76 -15.99
CA GLU A 56 15.11 -0.01 -17.00
C GLU A 56 14.98 0.73 -18.32
N THR A 57 14.68 2.04 -18.28
CA THR A 57 14.64 2.87 -19.49
C THR A 57 15.98 2.87 -20.23
N LYS A 58 17.09 2.95 -19.49
CA LYS A 58 18.45 2.87 -20.08
C LYS A 58 18.73 1.50 -20.67
N ARG A 59 18.35 0.42 -19.97
CA ARG A 59 18.51 -0.96 -20.43
C ARG A 59 17.72 -1.20 -21.73
N HIS A 60 16.47 -0.76 -21.76
CA HIS A 60 15.58 -0.84 -22.93
C HIS A 60 16.13 -0.06 -24.13
N THR A 61 16.60 1.17 -23.89
CA THR A 61 17.24 1.97 -24.94
C THR A 61 18.50 1.30 -25.50
N ALA A 62 19.31 0.67 -24.64
CA ALA A 62 20.49 -0.07 -25.07
C ALA A 62 20.11 -1.34 -25.86
N GLN A 63 19.09 -2.07 -25.43
CA GLN A 63 18.54 -3.26 -26.09
C GLN A 63 18.07 -2.93 -27.52
N GLN A 64 17.29 -1.85 -27.68
CA GLN A 64 16.83 -1.37 -28.99
C GLN A 64 18.01 -0.96 -29.89
N LYS A 65 19.02 -0.26 -29.35
CA LYS A 65 20.22 0.14 -30.11
C LYS A 65 21.05 -1.06 -30.60
N LEU A 66 21.02 -2.16 -29.86
CA LEU A 66 21.69 -3.41 -30.21
C LEU A 66 20.86 -4.28 -31.17
N GLY A 67 19.64 -3.84 -31.55
CA GLY A 67 18.78 -4.53 -32.50
C GLY A 67 17.98 -5.71 -31.91
N PHE A 68 17.91 -5.82 -30.59
CA PHE A 68 17.08 -6.82 -29.93
C PHE A 68 15.61 -6.38 -29.88
N SER A 69 14.70 -7.35 -29.88
CA SER A 69 13.25 -7.11 -29.73
C SER A 69 12.93 -6.46 -28.40
N ASP A 70 11.84 -5.70 -28.30
CA ASP A 70 11.47 -4.90 -27.12
C ASP A 70 10.82 -5.72 -25.97
N ASP A 71 10.85 -7.03 -26.08
CA ASP A 71 10.18 -7.95 -25.18
C ASP A 71 11.15 -8.58 -24.18
N ALA A 72 10.58 -9.32 -23.21
CA ALA A 72 11.36 -10.07 -22.23
C ALA A 72 12.29 -11.10 -22.89
N ALA A 73 11.93 -11.61 -24.06
CA ALA A 73 12.77 -12.53 -24.83
C ALA A 73 14.01 -11.83 -25.39
N GLY A 74 13.86 -10.62 -25.97
CA GLY A 74 14.96 -9.80 -26.44
C GLY A 74 15.89 -9.36 -25.30
N ALA A 75 15.32 -9.07 -24.13
CA ALA A 75 16.10 -8.72 -22.93
C ALA A 75 16.96 -9.90 -22.46
N ARG A 76 16.39 -11.10 -22.45
CA ARG A 76 17.10 -12.34 -22.11
C ARG A 76 18.20 -12.65 -23.12
N LEU A 77 17.92 -12.53 -24.42
CA LEU A 77 18.92 -12.75 -25.47
C LEU A 77 20.07 -11.75 -25.37
N ALA A 78 19.79 -10.48 -25.07
CA ALA A 78 20.82 -9.47 -24.85
C ALA A 78 21.71 -9.81 -23.64
N ALA A 79 21.12 -10.31 -22.55
CA ALA A 79 21.85 -10.77 -21.37
C ALA A 79 22.69 -12.03 -21.65
N GLU A 80 22.15 -12.99 -22.41
CA GLU A 80 22.86 -14.20 -22.83
C GLU A 80 24.06 -13.88 -23.72
N GLN A 81 23.90 -13.01 -24.71
CA GLN A 81 25.01 -12.58 -25.58
C GLN A 81 26.09 -11.80 -24.84
N ALA A 82 25.71 -11.07 -23.78
CA ALA A 82 26.64 -10.35 -22.93
C ALA A 82 27.28 -11.21 -21.82
N GLY A 83 26.98 -12.52 -21.77
CA GLY A 83 27.49 -13.43 -20.75
C GLY A 83 27.00 -13.11 -19.33
N CYS A 84 25.83 -12.49 -19.21
CA CYS A 84 25.25 -12.01 -17.94
C CYS A 84 23.95 -12.73 -17.56
N SER A 85 23.71 -13.93 -18.12
CA SER A 85 22.47 -14.71 -17.92
C SER A 85 22.14 -14.96 -16.45
N ASP A 86 23.14 -15.29 -15.64
CA ASP A 86 22.96 -15.62 -14.22
C ASP A 86 22.43 -14.41 -13.43
N ILE A 87 23.02 -13.23 -13.67
CA ILE A 87 22.59 -11.99 -12.99
C ILE A 87 21.21 -11.56 -13.48
N TRP A 88 20.91 -11.77 -14.77
CA TRP A 88 19.58 -11.50 -15.31
C TRP A 88 18.50 -12.39 -14.67
N GLN A 89 18.77 -13.68 -14.47
CA GLN A 89 17.86 -14.56 -13.74
C GLN A 89 17.66 -14.10 -12.30
N HIS A 90 18.75 -13.76 -11.60
CA HIS A 90 18.67 -13.25 -10.23
C HIS A 90 17.86 -11.95 -10.15
N LEU A 91 18.00 -11.03 -11.12
CA LEU A 91 17.21 -9.81 -11.22
C LEU A 91 15.71 -10.11 -11.34
N LEU A 92 15.33 -11.06 -12.20
CA LEU A 92 13.93 -11.46 -12.41
C LEU A 92 13.32 -12.05 -11.14
N GLU A 93 14.02 -12.95 -10.46
CA GLU A 93 13.57 -13.57 -9.20
C GLU A 93 13.33 -12.51 -8.12
N ARG A 94 14.25 -11.56 -7.98
CA ARG A 94 14.13 -10.48 -6.99
C ARG A 94 12.98 -9.53 -7.32
N THR A 95 12.82 -9.18 -8.59
CA THR A 95 11.71 -8.34 -9.05
C THR A 95 10.36 -9.01 -8.74
N GLN A 96 10.24 -10.31 -9.01
CA GLN A 96 9.01 -11.06 -8.72
C GLN A 96 8.69 -11.08 -7.21
N ARG A 97 9.70 -11.27 -6.36
CA ARG A 97 9.52 -11.26 -4.90
C ARG A 97 9.12 -9.89 -4.37
N ILE A 98 9.69 -8.82 -4.91
CA ILE A 98 9.32 -7.43 -4.57
C ILE A 98 7.89 -7.13 -4.99
N ALA A 99 7.46 -7.59 -6.17
CA ALA A 99 6.08 -7.43 -6.62
C ALA A 99 5.09 -8.09 -5.65
N GLN A 100 5.38 -9.32 -5.21
CA GLN A 100 4.55 -10.02 -4.22
C GLN A 100 4.48 -9.28 -2.88
N LEU A 101 5.62 -8.81 -2.37
CA LEU A 101 5.67 -8.04 -1.13
C LEU A 101 4.90 -6.71 -1.24
N ASN A 102 4.99 -6.04 -2.39
CA ASN A 102 4.25 -4.80 -2.63
C ASN A 102 2.74 -5.04 -2.68
N THR A 103 2.28 -6.12 -3.32
CA THR A 103 0.87 -6.51 -3.30
C THR A 103 0.38 -6.78 -1.87
N LEU A 104 1.11 -7.57 -1.09
CA LEU A 104 0.78 -7.87 0.31
C LEU A 104 0.70 -6.61 1.17
N ASN A 105 1.68 -5.71 1.06
CA ASN A 105 1.67 -4.44 1.79
C ASN A 105 0.48 -3.57 1.37
N GLY A 106 0.15 -3.55 0.08
CA GLY A 106 -1.04 -2.85 -0.44
C GLY A 106 -2.35 -3.39 0.14
N GLU A 107 -2.52 -4.71 0.19
CA GLU A 107 -3.70 -5.35 0.79
C GLU A 107 -3.82 -5.02 2.28
N LEU A 108 -2.71 -5.03 3.02
CA LEU A 108 -2.69 -4.76 4.44
C LEU A 108 -3.02 -3.30 4.76
N ILE A 109 -2.55 -2.35 3.93
CA ILE A 109 -2.94 -0.93 3.99
C ILE A 109 -4.44 -0.78 3.76
N GLN A 110 -4.98 -1.43 2.71
CA GLN A 110 -6.41 -1.36 2.38
C GLN A 110 -7.28 -1.91 3.52
N HIS A 111 -6.92 -3.07 4.07
CA HIS A 111 -7.64 -3.68 5.19
C HIS A 111 -7.68 -2.77 6.41
N ARG A 112 -6.56 -2.12 6.75
CA ARG A 112 -6.49 -1.19 7.89
C ARG A 112 -7.24 0.12 7.64
N LEU A 113 -7.19 0.67 6.43
CA LEU A 113 -7.98 1.85 6.06
C LEU A 113 -9.48 1.55 6.17
N HIS A 114 -9.91 0.38 5.70
CA HIS A 114 -11.30 -0.05 5.83
C HIS A 114 -11.73 -0.16 7.30
N HIS A 115 -10.92 -0.83 8.13
CA HIS A 115 -11.18 -0.97 9.56
C HIS A 115 -11.21 0.40 10.28
N ASN A 116 -10.26 1.30 10.00
CA ASN A 116 -10.25 2.65 10.57
C ASN A 116 -11.49 3.45 10.14
N GLN A 117 -11.88 3.38 8.88
CA GLN A 117 -13.08 4.06 8.37
C GLN A 117 -14.35 3.50 9.03
N GLN A 118 -14.44 2.19 9.23
CA GLN A 118 -15.53 1.56 9.98
C GLN A 118 -15.59 2.04 11.42
N MET A 119 -14.46 2.07 12.14
CA MET A 119 -14.39 2.57 13.51
C MET A 119 -14.78 4.05 13.61
N LEU A 120 -14.31 4.89 12.68
CA LEU A 120 -14.69 6.30 12.59
C LEU A 120 -16.20 6.47 12.31
N ASN A 121 -16.77 5.60 11.46
CA ASN A 121 -18.22 5.60 11.21
C ASN A 121 -18.99 5.24 12.49
N ILE A 122 -18.58 4.19 13.20
CA ILE A 122 -19.20 3.78 14.48
C ILE A 122 -19.12 4.91 15.51
N LEU A 123 -17.95 5.55 15.66
CA LEU A 123 -17.77 6.67 16.58
C LEU A 123 -18.61 7.89 16.17
N ARG A 124 -18.68 8.19 14.88
CA ARG A 124 -19.54 9.27 14.34
C ARG A 124 -21.02 8.98 14.56
N ASP A 125 -21.46 7.75 14.37
CA ASP A 125 -22.84 7.33 14.59
C ASP A 125 -23.16 7.36 16.10
N ALA A 126 -22.25 6.91 16.96
CA ALA A 126 -22.37 7.03 18.42
C ALA A 126 -22.39 8.49 18.90
N ALA A 127 -21.57 9.37 18.30
CA ALA A 127 -21.56 10.80 18.60
C ALA A 127 -22.77 11.55 18.02
N GLY A 128 -23.30 11.10 16.88
CA GLY A 128 -24.49 11.67 16.21
C GLY A 128 -25.82 11.19 16.81
N THR A 129 -25.85 10.01 17.43
CA THR A 129 -27.03 9.46 18.14
C THR A 129 -27.21 10.02 19.55
N GLY A 130 -26.27 10.82 20.05
CA GLY A 130 -26.44 11.63 21.28
C GLY A 130 -27.49 12.75 21.18
N SER A 131 -27.97 13.06 19.97
CA SER A 131 -28.99 14.11 19.75
C SER A 131 -30.28 13.62 19.09
N ALA A 132 -30.42 12.31 18.85
CA ALA A 132 -31.60 11.70 18.20
C ALA A 132 -32.29 10.62 19.05
N ALA A 133 -31.93 10.49 20.33
CA ALA A 133 -32.66 9.71 21.33
C ALA A 133 -33.20 10.58 22.48
N MET A 134 -33.50 11.86 22.21
CA MET A 134 -34.04 12.79 23.21
C MET A 134 -35.23 13.62 22.69
N TYR A 135 -36.05 13.03 21.81
CA TYR A 135 -37.34 13.61 21.45
C TYR A 135 -38.48 12.93 22.22
N GLY A 136 -38.78 13.56 23.36
CA GLY A 136 -39.93 13.32 24.23
C GLY A 136 -40.05 14.46 25.23
N ALA A 137 -39.91 15.71 24.76
CA ALA A 137 -40.13 16.93 25.55
C ALA A 137 -41.63 17.27 25.59
N ASP A 138 -42.44 16.33 26.06
CA ASP A 138 -43.83 16.48 26.48
C ASP A 138 -44.11 15.27 27.36
N GLY A 139 -43.98 15.46 28.67
CA GLY A 139 -44.39 14.49 29.66
C GLY A 139 -45.91 14.52 29.86
N SER A 140 -46.68 13.99 28.92
CA SER A 140 -48.06 13.51 29.12
C SER A 140 -48.47 12.78 27.83
N GLN A 141 -49.00 11.56 27.89
CA GLN A 141 -50.44 11.35 27.88
C GLN A 141 -50.76 10.03 28.60
N GLY A 142 -50.76 10.09 29.93
CA GLY A 142 -51.54 9.14 30.73
C GLY A 142 -52.97 9.67 30.78
N THR A 143 -53.86 9.06 30.00
CA THR A 143 -55.28 9.39 29.91
C THR A 143 -55.94 9.20 31.28
N THR A 144 -56.13 10.27 32.05
CA THR A 144 -56.88 10.20 33.31
C THR A 144 -58.38 10.21 33.00
N PRO A 145 -59.16 9.21 33.45
CA PRO A 145 -60.56 9.09 33.10
C PRO A 145 -61.39 10.15 33.82
N GLN A 146 -62.30 10.75 33.07
CA GLN A 146 -63.31 11.69 33.50
C GLN A 146 -64.19 11.10 34.62
N ARG A 147 -64.10 11.65 35.84
CA ARG A 147 -65.05 11.38 36.94
C ARG A 147 -65.81 12.66 37.29
N LEU A 148 -66.99 12.72 36.70
CA LEU A 148 -68.28 13.24 37.17
C LEU A 148 -68.39 13.87 38.58
N ASN A 149 -69.22 14.93 38.62
CA ASN A 149 -70.11 15.40 39.72
C ASN A 149 -69.45 16.17 40.88
N SER A 150 -70.06 17.17 41.55
CA SER A 150 -71.43 17.70 41.60
C SER A 150 -71.47 18.99 42.46
N LYS A 151 -72.42 19.89 42.13
CA LYS A 151 -73.23 20.79 42.99
C LYS A 151 -72.63 21.44 44.26
N ALA A 152 -72.71 22.77 44.34
CA ALA A 152 -73.58 23.53 45.27
C ALA A 152 -73.42 25.04 45.01
#